data_AF-A0AA36JMD7-F1
#
_entry.id   AF-A0AA36JMD7-F1
#
_cell.length_a   1.000
_cell.length_b   1.000
_cell.length_c   1.000
_cell.angle_alpha   90.00
_cell.angle_beta   90.00
_cell.angle_gamma   90.00
#
_symmetry.space_group_name_H-M   'P 1'
#
loop_
_entity.id
_entity.type
_entity.pdbx_description
1 polymer ?
#
loop_
_entity_poly.entity_id
_entity_poly.type
_entity_poly.pdbx_seq_one_letter_code
_entity_poly.pdbx_strand_id
1 'polypeptide(L)'
;MGDSHPRIRYQTLPGNASFDPLSSSDADVSDSLEYDIITPVGSTEGNFSYFLVYTKSVLVEQSTPVALSLVEASELFRVLGLTFSDYDLDEEELGGTLTWSAPQVMGEIVSYQIYLGYLDDQNLTLHDSLLTSVPSDQLTFVVPPDTATNGTSHLFIHSTSETVEHRTPSVVEFFDAEASVTGVRFTDLDLDANELGGDFSWTPPRVPDRVQADGQGICWG
;
A
#
# COMPACT_ATOMS: atom_id res chain seq x y z
N MET A 1 46.29 20.45 -4.47
CA MET A 1 45.06 20.68 -3.69
C MET A 1 44.62 19.32 -3.20
N GLY A 2 44.88 19.05 -1.93
CA GLY A 2 44.60 17.75 -1.31
C GLY A 2 43.18 17.73 -0.78
N ASP A 3 42.43 16.71 -1.17
CA ASP A 3 41.10 16.47 -0.64
C ASP A 3 41.24 15.55 0.58
N SER A 4 41.12 16.15 1.76
CA SER A 4 41.14 15.45 3.04
C SER A 4 39.72 15.01 3.37
N HIS A 5 39.33 13.80 2.93
CA HIS A 5 38.15 13.17 3.48
C HIS A 5 38.36 12.83 4.97
N PRO A 6 37.37 13.10 5.84
CA PRO A 6 37.48 12.76 7.25
C PRO A 6 37.57 11.24 7.42
N ARG A 7 38.74 10.76 7.86
CA ARG A 7 38.92 9.40 8.37
C ARG A 7 38.13 9.27 9.67
N ILE A 8 37.03 8.55 9.65
CA ILE A 8 36.40 8.07 10.89
C ILE A 8 37.38 7.05 11.49
N ARG A 9 37.97 7.41 12.63
CA ARG A 9 38.55 6.42 13.54
C ARG A 9 37.40 5.57 14.03
N TYR A 10 37.54 4.25 13.92
CA TYR A 10 36.66 3.28 14.56
C TYR A 10 36.43 3.70 16.02
N GLN A 11 35.27 4.26 16.29
CA GLN A 11 34.77 4.37 17.64
C GLN A 11 34.10 3.04 17.89
N THR A 12 34.82 2.12 18.52
CA THR A 12 34.20 0.92 19.09
C THR A 12 33.08 1.40 20.00
N LEU A 13 31.83 1.12 19.61
CA LEU A 13 30.70 1.28 20.52
C LEU A 13 31.04 0.50 21.80
N PRO A 14 30.88 1.09 22.99
CA PRO A 14 31.19 0.40 24.24
C PRO A 14 30.12 -0.68 24.46
N GLY A 15 30.44 -1.91 24.11
CA GLY A 15 29.60 -3.09 24.32
C GLY A 15 29.93 -4.17 23.30
N ASN A 16 30.56 -5.26 23.75
CA ASN A 16 30.89 -6.44 22.96
C ASN A 16 29.71 -6.90 22.08
N ALA A 17 29.79 -6.70 20.77
CA ALA A 17 29.16 -7.62 19.84
C ALA A 17 30.06 -8.87 19.79
N SER A 18 29.65 -9.95 20.45
CA SER A 18 30.36 -11.22 20.32
C SER A 18 30.05 -11.78 18.94
N PHE A 19 31.11 -11.96 18.15
CA PHE A 19 31.09 -12.69 16.91
C PHE A 19 30.92 -14.17 17.23
N ASP A 20 29.74 -14.73 17.00
CA ASP A 20 29.51 -16.18 17.04
C ASP A 20 29.39 -16.71 15.60
N PRO A 21 30.44 -17.28 15.00
CA PRO A 21 30.27 -18.07 13.78
C PRO A 21 29.60 -19.40 14.16
N LEU A 22 28.41 -19.67 13.62
CA LEU A 22 27.78 -20.97 13.77
C LEU A 22 28.71 -22.04 13.19
N SER A 23 29.14 -22.95 14.07
CA SER A 23 29.94 -24.13 13.72
C SER A 23 29.07 -25.16 13.02
N SER A 24 29.02 -25.12 11.68
CA SER A 24 28.52 -26.22 10.86
C SER A 24 29.66 -27.20 10.56
N SER A 25 29.55 -28.43 11.09
CA SER A 25 30.52 -29.51 10.89
C SER A 25 30.00 -30.59 9.93
N ASP A 26 29.33 -30.20 8.85
CA ASP A 26 28.97 -31.14 7.78
C ASP A 26 29.49 -30.64 6.43
N ALA A 27 30.44 -31.40 5.89
CA ALA A 27 31.05 -31.17 4.59
C ALA A 27 30.18 -31.84 3.51
N ASP A 28 29.36 -31.04 2.82
CA ASP A 28 29.00 -31.12 1.38
C ASP A 28 27.70 -30.35 1.12
N VAL A 29 27.75 -29.04 1.34
CA VAL A 29 26.79 -28.09 0.79
C VAL A 29 27.63 -26.96 0.22
N SER A 30 27.32 -26.51 -1.00
CA SER A 30 27.77 -25.21 -1.48
C SER A 30 27.12 -24.15 -0.58
N ASP A 31 27.66 -24.01 0.62
CA ASP A 31 27.14 -23.16 1.67
C ASP A 31 27.47 -21.74 1.23
N SER A 32 26.48 -21.08 0.65
CA SER A 32 26.50 -19.63 0.50
C SER A 32 26.57 -19.08 1.92
N LEU A 33 27.78 -18.77 2.39
CA LEU A 33 27.98 -18.15 3.69
C LEU A 33 27.26 -16.79 3.68
N GLU A 34 26.06 -16.79 4.25
CA GLU A 34 25.28 -15.60 4.51
C GLU A 34 25.79 -14.98 5.81
N TYR A 35 26.21 -13.72 5.73
CA TYR A 35 26.69 -12.97 6.90
C TYR A 35 25.60 -11.99 7.31
N ASP A 36 24.87 -12.33 8.37
CA ASP A 36 23.85 -11.45 8.93
C ASP A 36 24.47 -10.41 9.87
N ILE A 37 24.22 -9.14 9.57
CA ILE A 37 24.51 -8.02 10.47
C ILE A 37 23.16 -7.43 10.87
N ILE A 38 22.81 -7.57 12.16
CA ILE A 38 21.59 -6.98 12.71
C ILE A 38 21.85 -5.50 13.01
N THR A 39 21.17 -4.61 12.30
CA THR A 39 21.02 -3.21 12.72
C THR A 39 19.90 -3.14 13.77
N PRO A 40 20.09 -2.46 14.92
CA PRO A 40 19.03 -2.34 15.92
C PRO A 40 17.79 -1.66 15.34
N VAL A 41 16.61 -2.21 15.65
CA VAL A 41 15.32 -1.61 15.25
C VAL A 41 15.23 -0.16 15.74
N GLY A 42 14.74 0.73 14.88
CA GLY A 42 14.59 2.16 15.21
C GLY A 42 15.88 2.97 15.24
N SER A 43 17.00 2.44 14.71
CA SER A 43 18.20 3.24 14.48
C SER A 43 17.89 4.42 13.54
N THR A 44 18.27 5.64 13.92
CA THR A 44 18.06 6.81 13.07
C THR A 44 19.00 6.75 11.87
N GLU A 45 18.46 6.93 10.66
CA GLU A 45 19.16 6.88 9.37
C GLU A 45 20.35 7.86 9.27
N GLY A 46 20.40 8.89 10.12
CA GLY A 46 21.42 9.93 10.00
C GLY A 46 21.36 10.61 8.64
N ASN A 47 22.50 11.02 8.08
CA ASN A 47 22.60 11.53 6.71
C ASN A 47 23.22 10.49 5.76
N PHE A 48 22.95 9.21 6.02
CA PHE A 48 23.43 8.10 5.20
C PHE A 48 22.37 7.73 4.16
N SER A 49 22.80 7.20 3.01
CA SER A 49 21.88 6.78 1.93
C SER A 49 22.16 5.37 1.42
N TYR A 50 23.27 4.74 1.86
CA TYR A 50 23.72 3.44 1.39
C TYR A 50 24.33 2.63 2.52
N PHE A 51 24.14 1.31 2.47
CA PHE A 51 25.06 0.35 3.06
C PHE A 51 26.20 0.08 2.08
N LEU A 52 27.44 0.18 2.56
CA LEU A 52 28.63 -0.12 1.77
C LEU A 52 29.32 -1.34 2.37
N VAL A 53 29.51 -2.38 1.56
CA VAL A 53 30.21 -3.60 1.95
C VAL A 53 31.55 -3.65 1.23
N TYR A 54 32.62 -3.68 2.00
CA TYR A 54 34.00 -3.76 1.51
C TYR A 54 34.58 -5.13 1.82
N THR A 55 35.20 -5.76 0.82
CA THR A 55 36.01 -6.96 1.09
C THR A 55 37.35 -6.53 1.66
N LYS A 56 37.77 -7.15 2.77
CA LYS A 56 39.06 -6.85 3.40
C LYS A 56 39.91 -8.10 3.54
N SER A 57 41.18 -7.99 3.17
CA SER A 57 42.21 -9.00 3.41
C SER A 57 43.14 -8.57 4.56
N VAL A 58 44.06 -9.44 4.95
CA VAL A 58 45.12 -9.11 5.91
C VAL A 58 46.06 -8.00 5.43
N LEU A 59 46.13 -7.75 4.12
CA LEU A 59 47.05 -6.78 3.52
C LEU A 59 46.36 -5.46 3.18
N VAL A 60 45.10 -5.50 2.76
CA VAL A 60 44.40 -4.32 2.22
C VAL A 60 42.87 -4.52 2.19
N GLU A 61 42.14 -3.42 2.31
CA GLU A 61 40.71 -3.30 2.05
C GLU A 61 40.48 -2.93 0.57
N GLN A 62 39.47 -3.53 -0.05
CA GLN A 62 39.06 -3.20 -1.41
C GLN A 62 38.75 -1.70 -1.55
N SER A 63 39.09 -1.08 -2.67
CA SER A 63 38.81 0.34 -2.90
C SER A 63 37.40 0.62 -3.43
N THR A 64 36.70 -0.40 -3.91
CA THR A 64 35.38 -0.31 -4.55
C THR A 64 34.42 -1.22 -3.80
N PRO A 65 33.49 -0.68 -2.98
CA PRO A 65 32.51 -1.48 -2.27
C PRO A 65 31.39 -1.97 -3.19
N VAL A 66 30.62 -2.94 -2.70
CA VAL A 66 29.23 -3.14 -3.14
C VAL A 66 28.34 -2.21 -2.32
N ALA A 67 27.35 -1.59 -2.95
CA ALA A 67 26.44 -0.65 -2.31
C ALA A 67 24.99 -1.14 -2.40
N LEU A 68 24.23 -0.98 -1.32
CA LEU A 68 22.77 -1.13 -1.27
C LEU A 68 22.17 0.21 -0.86
N SER A 69 21.27 0.76 -1.67
CA SER A 69 20.56 2.00 -1.34
C SER A 69 19.50 1.76 -0.27
N LEU A 70 19.41 2.67 0.70
CA LEU A 70 18.36 2.63 1.73
C LEU A 70 16.98 2.86 1.13
N VAL A 71 16.89 3.73 0.11
CA VAL A 71 15.65 3.97 -0.62
C VAL A 71 15.22 2.70 -1.35
N GLU A 72 16.12 2.07 -2.11
CA GLU A 72 15.79 0.85 -2.86
C GLU A 72 15.39 -0.29 -1.91
N ALA A 73 16.06 -0.42 -0.77
CA ALA A 73 15.69 -1.40 0.26
C ALA A 73 14.29 -1.14 0.83
N SER A 74 13.93 0.12 1.08
CA SER A 74 12.60 0.49 1.60
C SER A 74 11.47 0.17 0.60
N GLU A 75 11.73 0.34 -0.70
CA GLU A 75 10.75 0.05 -1.75
C GLU A 75 10.36 -1.44 -1.80
N LEU A 76 11.21 -2.34 -1.31
CA LEU A 76 10.92 -3.78 -1.30
C LEU A 76 9.81 -4.20 -0.33
N PHE A 77 9.45 -3.33 0.62
CA PHE A 77 8.36 -3.54 1.59
C PHE A 77 7.01 -3.02 1.09
N ARG A 78 6.97 -2.37 -0.08
CA ARG A 78 5.72 -1.86 -0.68
C ARG A 78 4.95 -2.98 -1.37
N VAL A 79 3.63 -2.95 -1.25
CA VAL A 79 2.76 -3.89 -1.99
C VAL A 79 2.80 -3.56 -3.48
N LEU A 80 2.68 -4.59 -4.31
CA LEU A 80 2.75 -4.47 -5.76
C LEU A 80 1.35 -4.61 -6.39
N GLY A 81 1.15 -4.02 -7.57
CA GLY A 81 -0.10 -4.21 -8.33
C GLY A 81 -1.36 -3.73 -7.60
N LEU A 82 -1.24 -2.67 -6.79
CA LEU A 82 -2.36 -2.09 -6.06
C LEU A 82 -3.42 -1.55 -7.05
N THR A 83 -4.65 -2.05 -6.94
CA THR A 83 -5.79 -1.62 -7.76
C THR A 83 -7.06 -1.53 -6.93
N PHE A 84 -7.92 -0.57 -7.26
CA PHE A 84 -9.23 -0.41 -6.64
C PHE A 84 -10.31 -0.33 -7.73
N SER A 85 -11.45 -0.98 -7.49
CA SER A 85 -12.64 -0.85 -8.32
C SER A 85 -13.81 -0.46 -7.43
N ASP A 86 -14.35 0.73 -7.68
CA ASP A 86 -15.53 1.25 -7.01
C ASP A 86 -16.80 0.76 -7.71
N TYR A 87 -17.74 0.29 -6.91
CA TYR A 87 -19.03 -0.26 -7.32
C TYR A 87 -20.20 0.42 -6.59
N ASP A 88 -19.92 1.38 -5.72
CA ASP A 88 -20.94 2.28 -5.20
C ASP A 88 -21.33 3.28 -6.29
N LEU A 89 -22.57 3.75 -6.25
CA LEU A 89 -23.11 4.70 -7.24
C LEU A 89 -23.54 6.03 -6.62
N ASP A 90 -23.42 6.15 -5.29
CA ASP A 90 -23.78 7.33 -4.53
C ASP A 90 -22.60 8.33 -4.46
N GLU A 91 -22.92 9.61 -4.66
CA GLU A 91 -21.93 10.69 -4.71
C GLU A 91 -21.15 10.80 -3.38
N GLU A 92 -19.84 10.95 -3.46
CA GLU A 92 -18.90 11.03 -2.34
C GLU A 92 -18.78 9.75 -1.49
N GLU A 93 -19.25 8.61 -1.97
CA GLU A 93 -19.19 7.32 -1.27
C GLU A 93 -18.39 6.27 -2.06
N LEU A 94 -17.84 5.29 -1.36
CA LEU A 94 -17.07 4.19 -1.94
C LEU A 94 -17.67 2.86 -1.50
N GLY A 95 -17.55 1.86 -2.37
CA GLY A 95 -18.00 0.51 -2.10
C GLY A 95 -17.44 -0.43 -3.14
N GLY A 96 -16.46 -1.26 -2.78
CA GLY A 96 -15.64 -1.85 -3.83
C GLY A 96 -14.58 -2.84 -3.38
N THR A 97 -13.74 -3.25 -4.33
CA THR A 97 -12.66 -4.21 -4.06
C THR A 97 -11.29 -3.57 -4.28
N LEU A 98 -10.49 -3.55 -3.22
CA LEU A 98 -9.08 -3.20 -3.22
C LEU A 98 -8.25 -4.48 -3.31
N THR A 99 -7.35 -4.60 -4.28
CA THR A 99 -6.47 -5.77 -4.43
C THR A 99 -5.02 -5.36 -4.60
N TRP A 100 -4.12 -6.20 -4.11
CA TRP A 100 -2.68 -6.02 -4.24
C TRP A 100 -1.98 -7.38 -4.25
N SER A 101 -0.66 -7.36 -4.42
CA SER A 101 0.20 -8.53 -4.25
C SER A 101 1.25 -8.24 -3.18
N ALA A 102 1.66 -9.32 -2.52
CA ALA A 102 2.67 -9.30 -1.46
C ALA A 102 3.94 -8.54 -1.92
N PRO A 103 4.59 -7.78 -1.01
CA PRO A 103 5.91 -7.20 -1.28
C PRO A 103 6.96 -8.26 -1.59
N GLN A 104 8.07 -7.84 -2.19
CA GLN A 104 9.16 -8.75 -2.55
C GLN A 104 9.84 -9.36 -1.32
N VAL A 105 9.82 -8.66 -0.19
CA VAL A 105 10.33 -9.14 1.09
C VAL A 105 9.15 -9.33 2.05
N MET A 106 8.95 -10.56 2.52
CA MET A 106 7.86 -10.91 3.45
C MET A 106 8.32 -11.04 4.90
N GLY A 107 9.60 -11.33 5.13
CA GLY A 107 10.15 -11.47 6.47
C GLY A 107 10.06 -10.13 7.19
N GLU A 108 9.13 -10.04 8.13
CA GLU A 108 8.79 -8.90 9.01
C GLU A 108 7.39 -8.29 8.80
N ILE A 109 6.63 -8.64 7.75
CA ILE A 109 5.29 -8.08 7.57
C ILE A 109 4.23 -8.92 8.31
N VAL A 110 3.54 -8.31 9.27
CA VAL A 110 2.47 -8.94 10.07
C VAL A 110 1.08 -8.51 9.67
N SER A 111 0.91 -7.27 9.18
CA SER A 111 -0.37 -6.78 8.68
C SER A 111 -0.20 -5.62 7.70
N TYR A 112 -1.28 -5.33 6.96
CA TYR A 112 -1.42 -4.16 6.10
C TYR A 112 -2.42 -3.19 6.71
N GLN A 113 -2.02 -1.92 6.82
CA GLN A 113 -2.88 -0.83 7.25
C GLN A 113 -3.37 -0.06 6.04
N ILE A 114 -4.69 0.09 5.92
CA ILE A 114 -5.32 0.71 4.77
C ILE A 114 -5.91 2.06 5.21
N TYR A 115 -5.57 3.13 4.50
CA TYR A 115 -6.02 4.49 4.82
C TYR A 115 -6.67 5.17 3.63
N LEU A 116 -7.58 6.11 3.92
CA LEU A 116 -8.03 7.14 2.99
C LEU A 116 -7.23 8.43 3.19
N GLY A 117 -6.91 9.10 2.09
CA GLY A 117 -6.19 10.37 2.13
C GLY A 117 -6.05 11.05 0.78
N TYR A 118 -5.11 11.99 0.72
CA TYR A 118 -4.75 12.71 -0.48
C TYR A 118 -3.23 12.86 -0.57
N LEU A 119 -2.76 13.11 -1.79
CA LEU A 119 -1.40 13.54 -2.04
C LEU A 119 -1.41 15.07 -2.17
N ASP A 120 -0.47 15.75 -1.51
CA ASP A 120 -0.30 17.19 -1.71
C ASP A 120 0.43 17.52 -3.02
N ASP A 121 0.62 18.81 -3.30
CA ASP A 121 1.34 19.29 -4.49
C ASP A 121 2.82 18.83 -4.55
N GLN A 122 3.36 18.26 -3.47
CA GLN A 122 4.71 17.70 -3.39
C GLN A 122 4.69 16.17 -3.40
N ASN A 123 3.53 15.56 -3.70
CA ASN A 123 3.31 14.12 -3.67
C ASN A 123 3.56 13.51 -2.27
N LEU A 124 3.43 14.32 -1.22
CA LEU A 124 3.53 13.86 0.16
C LEU A 124 2.19 13.30 0.61
N THR A 125 2.33 12.22 1.36
CA THR A 125 1.27 11.47 2.01
C THR A 125 0.62 12.28 3.13
N LEU A 126 -0.65 12.61 2.95
CA LEU A 126 -1.53 13.13 4.01
C LEU A 126 -2.71 12.18 4.13
N HIS A 127 -2.74 11.39 5.19
CA HIS A 127 -3.79 10.40 5.43
C HIS A 127 -4.41 10.68 6.78
N ASP A 128 -5.73 10.77 6.81
CA ASP A 128 -6.45 11.29 7.98
C ASP A 128 -7.36 10.21 8.62
N SER A 129 -7.62 9.10 7.92
CA SER A 129 -8.53 8.06 8.40
C SER A 129 -8.04 6.64 8.09
N LEU A 130 -7.80 5.86 9.15
CA LEU A 130 -7.57 4.42 9.05
C LEU A 130 -8.90 3.74 8.70
N LEU A 131 -8.94 3.07 7.55
CA LEU A 131 -10.07 2.23 7.17
C LEU A 131 -10.03 0.90 7.92
N THR A 132 -8.89 0.20 7.87
CA THR A 132 -8.77 -1.13 8.45
C THR A 132 -7.33 -1.60 8.62
N SER A 133 -7.17 -2.67 9.40
CA SER A 133 -5.98 -3.52 9.48
C SER A 133 -6.32 -4.92 9.00
N VAL A 134 -5.55 -5.47 8.06
CA VAL A 134 -5.72 -6.83 7.58
C VAL A 134 -4.44 -7.65 7.78
N PRO A 135 -4.52 -8.95 8.11
CA PRO A 135 -3.34 -9.78 8.29
C PRO A 135 -2.50 -9.89 7.01
N SER A 136 -1.21 -10.21 7.12
CA SER A 136 -0.27 -10.24 5.98
C SER A 136 -0.56 -11.32 4.93
N ASP A 137 -1.40 -12.31 5.24
CA ASP A 137 -1.88 -13.32 4.28
C ASP A 137 -3.11 -12.85 3.47
N GLN A 138 -3.67 -11.69 3.80
CA GLN A 138 -4.78 -11.07 3.07
C GLN A 138 -4.24 -10.10 2.01
N LEU A 139 -4.62 -10.34 0.76
CA LEU A 139 -4.19 -9.56 -0.43
C LEU A 139 -5.35 -8.84 -1.14
N THR A 140 -6.51 -8.82 -0.48
CA THR A 140 -7.73 -8.16 -0.95
C THR A 140 -8.49 -7.60 0.23
N PHE A 141 -9.12 -6.45 0.05
CA PHE A 141 -10.02 -5.86 1.03
C PHE A 141 -11.26 -5.35 0.34
N VAL A 142 -12.43 -5.72 0.88
CA VAL A 142 -13.71 -5.18 0.43
C VAL A 142 -13.96 -3.90 1.24
N VAL A 143 -13.93 -2.76 0.54
CA VAL A 143 -14.39 -1.50 1.10
C VAL A 143 -15.91 -1.62 1.24
N PRO A 144 -16.48 -1.50 2.45
CA PRO A 144 -17.92 -1.57 2.64
C PRO A 144 -18.63 -0.54 1.75
N PRO A 145 -19.84 -0.83 1.24
CA PRO A 145 -20.66 0.19 0.59
C PRO A 145 -20.94 1.36 1.54
N ASP A 146 -21.31 2.51 0.98
CA ASP A 146 -21.59 3.76 1.69
C ASP A 146 -20.38 4.30 2.49
N THR A 147 -19.14 3.94 2.09
CA THR A 147 -17.93 4.44 2.76
C THR A 147 -17.64 5.87 2.31
N ALA A 148 -17.98 6.85 3.14
CA ALA A 148 -17.75 8.27 2.85
C ALA A 148 -16.27 8.59 2.52
N THR A 149 -16.05 9.22 1.37
CA THR A 149 -14.73 9.67 0.89
C THR A 149 -14.19 10.84 1.71
N ASN A 150 -15.05 11.68 2.30
CA ASN A 150 -14.67 12.89 3.04
C ASN A 150 -13.67 13.80 2.29
N GLY A 151 -13.80 13.90 0.95
CA GLY A 151 -12.91 14.70 0.11
C GLY A 151 -11.52 14.10 -0.11
N THR A 152 -11.30 12.85 0.29
CA THR A 152 -10.10 12.08 -0.07
C THR A 152 -10.19 11.57 -1.50
N SER A 153 -9.05 11.23 -2.10
CA SER A 153 -8.97 10.76 -3.49
C SER A 153 -8.03 9.56 -3.68
N HIS A 154 -7.36 9.14 -2.60
CA HIS A 154 -6.36 8.08 -2.64
C HIS A 154 -6.59 7.07 -1.52
N LEU A 155 -6.32 5.80 -1.84
CA LEU A 155 -6.19 4.71 -0.91
C LEU A 155 -4.70 4.37 -0.72
N PHE A 156 -4.30 4.21 0.53
CA PHE A 156 -2.92 3.92 0.90
C PHE A 156 -2.82 2.60 1.62
N ILE A 157 -1.79 1.82 1.29
CA ILE A 157 -1.45 0.58 2.01
C ILE A 157 -0.05 0.72 2.59
N HIS A 158 0.02 0.64 3.92
CA HIS A 158 1.28 0.52 4.66
C HIS A 158 1.48 -0.92 5.10
N SER A 159 2.64 -1.49 4.78
CA SER A 159 3.10 -2.72 5.41
C SER A 159 3.52 -2.44 6.85
N THR A 160 3.20 -3.33 7.78
CA THR A 160 3.60 -3.19 9.19
C THR A 160 4.31 -4.42 9.69
N SER A 161 5.20 -4.21 10.65
CA SER A 161 5.79 -5.25 11.48
C SER A 161 5.14 -5.30 12.86
N GLU A 162 5.59 -6.21 13.72
CA GLU A 162 5.11 -6.30 15.11
C GLU A 162 5.29 -5.00 15.90
N THR A 163 6.20 -4.14 15.48
CA THR A 163 6.62 -2.97 16.27
C THR A 163 6.44 -1.63 15.54
N VAL A 164 6.41 -1.62 14.21
CA VAL A 164 6.46 -0.38 13.43
C VAL A 164 5.68 -0.50 12.11
N GLU A 165 5.01 0.59 11.72
CA GLU A 165 4.46 0.78 10.39
C GLU A 165 5.52 1.35 9.43
N HIS A 166 5.59 0.79 8.22
CA HIS A 166 6.47 1.30 7.18
C HIS A 166 6.02 2.69 6.72
N ARG A 167 6.96 3.63 6.58
CA ARG A 167 6.64 5.04 6.30
C ARG A 167 6.42 5.37 4.82
N THR A 168 6.72 4.43 3.94
CA THR A 168 6.57 4.61 2.49
C THR A 168 5.43 3.70 1.99
N PRO A 169 4.21 4.23 1.80
CA PRO A 169 3.06 3.43 1.37
C PRO A 169 3.07 3.10 -0.12
N SER A 170 2.28 2.09 -0.48
CA SER A 170 1.74 1.99 -1.84
C SER A 170 0.45 2.80 -1.92
N VAL A 171 0.25 3.50 -3.04
CA VAL A 171 -0.88 4.41 -3.24
C VAL A 171 -1.61 4.09 -4.53
N VAL A 172 -2.94 4.21 -4.51
CA VAL A 172 -3.80 4.19 -5.69
C VAL A 172 -4.77 5.36 -5.62
N GLU A 173 -4.87 6.12 -6.70
CA GLU A 173 -5.92 7.12 -6.89
C GLU A 173 -7.22 6.39 -7.26
N PHE A 174 -8.33 6.77 -6.64
CA PHE A 174 -9.65 6.26 -6.99
C PHE A 174 -10.49 7.33 -7.70
N PHE A 175 -11.49 6.86 -8.44
CA PHE A 175 -12.52 7.71 -9.01
C PHE A 175 -13.85 7.27 -8.42
N ASP A 176 -14.49 8.18 -7.70
CA ASP A 176 -15.87 8.02 -7.24
C ASP A 176 -16.76 7.67 -8.43
N ALA A 177 -17.48 6.56 -8.31
CA ALA A 177 -18.48 6.17 -9.27
C ALA A 177 -19.83 6.79 -8.87
N GLU A 178 -20.26 7.83 -9.58
CA GLU A 178 -21.58 8.41 -9.39
C GLU A 178 -22.51 8.04 -10.56
N ALA A 179 -23.73 7.57 -10.27
CA ALA A 179 -24.76 7.38 -11.30
C ALA A 179 -26.19 7.58 -10.79
N SER A 180 -26.86 8.61 -11.31
CA SER A 180 -28.28 8.86 -11.05
C SER A 180 -29.15 8.81 -12.31
N VAL A 181 -30.34 8.22 -12.20
CA VAL A 181 -31.38 8.33 -13.23
C VAL A 181 -32.09 9.68 -13.09
N THR A 182 -32.54 10.26 -14.21
CA THR A 182 -33.29 11.52 -14.21
C THR A 182 -34.57 11.40 -15.02
N GLY A 183 -35.43 12.41 -15.03
CA GLY A 183 -36.59 12.44 -15.93
C GLY A 183 -37.62 11.33 -15.69
N VAL A 184 -37.75 10.85 -14.45
CA VAL A 184 -38.76 9.87 -14.05
C VAL A 184 -40.16 10.39 -14.36
N ARG A 185 -40.93 9.63 -15.13
CA ARG A 185 -42.30 9.94 -15.55
C ARG A 185 -43.15 8.69 -15.46
N PHE A 186 -44.30 8.83 -14.81
CA PHE A 186 -45.37 7.84 -14.82
C PHE A 186 -46.60 8.48 -15.46
N THR A 187 -47.16 7.83 -16.48
CA THR A 187 -48.47 8.21 -17.03
C THR A 187 -49.43 7.10 -16.71
N ASP A 188 -50.32 7.34 -15.75
CA ASP A 188 -51.37 6.40 -15.40
C ASP A 188 -52.43 6.36 -16.52
N LEU A 189 -52.70 5.17 -17.01
CA LEU A 189 -53.64 4.89 -18.11
C LEU A 189 -54.84 4.07 -17.62
N ASP A 190 -54.88 3.67 -16.36
CA ASP A 190 -56.10 3.13 -15.78
C ASP A 190 -57.07 4.25 -15.38
N LEU A 191 -58.34 3.89 -15.32
CA LEU A 191 -59.44 4.79 -14.97
C LEU A 191 -60.09 4.41 -13.63
N ASP A 192 -59.57 3.35 -13.00
CA ASP A 192 -60.14 2.74 -11.81
C ASP A 192 -59.38 3.20 -10.58
N ALA A 193 -60.11 3.70 -9.59
CA ALA A 193 -59.47 4.19 -8.38
C ALA A 193 -58.72 3.05 -7.66
N ASN A 194 -57.42 3.25 -7.42
CA ASN A 194 -56.47 2.33 -6.78
C ASN A 194 -55.93 1.19 -7.64
N GLU A 195 -56.05 1.29 -8.96
CA GLU A 195 -55.23 0.49 -9.86
C GLU A 195 -53.97 1.27 -10.26
N LEU A 196 -52.97 0.56 -10.79
CA LEU A 196 -51.83 1.18 -11.47
C LEU A 196 -51.66 0.48 -12.81
N GLY A 197 -51.74 1.23 -13.90
CA GLY A 197 -51.55 0.68 -15.24
C GLY A 197 -51.15 1.77 -16.20
N GLY A 198 -49.89 1.82 -16.62
CA GLY A 198 -49.41 2.93 -17.42
C GLY A 198 -47.94 2.87 -17.81
N ASP A 199 -47.50 3.88 -18.54
CA ASP A 199 -46.12 3.97 -19.02
C ASP A 199 -45.23 4.60 -17.95
N PHE A 200 -44.24 3.83 -17.50
CA PHE A 200 -43.18 4.29 -16.62
C PHE A 200 -41.88 4.45 -17.42
N SER A 201 -41.27 5.63 -17.37
CA SER A 201 -40.06 5.95 -18.12
C SER A 201 -39.11 6.83 -17.32
N TRP A 202 -37.82 6.71 -17.60
CA TRP A 202 -36.76 7.55 -17.04
C TRP A 202 -35.64 7.74 -18.06
N THR A 203 -34.81 8.75 -17.82
CA THR A 203 -33.55 8.99 -18.53
C THR A 203 -32.44 8.22 -17.80
N PRO A 204 -31.69 7.35 -18.50
CA PRO A 204 -30.57 6.62 -17.92
C PRO A 204 -29.46 7.54 -17.39
N PRO A 205 -28.58 7.04 -16.49
CA PRO A 205 -27.42 7.79 -16.03
C PRO A 205 -26.45 8.10 -17.16
N ARG A 206 -25.65 9.16 -17.00
CA ARG A 206 -24.69 9.63 -18.01
C ARG A 206 -23.49 8.69 -18.19
N VAL A 207 -23.25 7.79 -17.24
CA VAL A 207 -22.13 6.84 -17.24
C VAL A 207 -22.66 5.40 -17.17
N PRO A 208 -23.33 4.90 -18.23
CA PRO A 208 -24.00 3.60 -18.21
C PRO A 208 -23.04 2.42 -18.06
N ASP A 209 -21.77 2.58 -18.45
CA ASP A 209 -20.76 1.51 -18.38
C ASP A 209 -20.35 1.15 -16.94
N ARG A 210 -20.71 1.99 -15.95
CA ARG A 210 -20.46 1.75 -14.51
C ARG A 210 -21.69 1.20 -13.77
N VAL A 211 -22.84 1.15 -14.42
CA VAL A 211 -24.07 0.57 -13.89
C VAL A 211 -24.22 -0.81 -14.53
N GLN A 212 -24.20 -1.90 -13.74
CA GLN A 212 -24.44 -3.22 -14.32
C GLN A 212 -25.79 -3.22 -15.06
N ALA A 213 -25.82 -3.78 -16.27
CA ALA A 213 -26.98 -3.72 -17.17
C ALA A 213 -28.25 -4.40 -16.59
N ASP A 214 -28.12 -5.18 -15.53
CA ASP A 214 -29.16 -5.85 -14.75
C ASP A 214 -29.53 -5.13 -13.43
N GLY A 215 -28.81 -4.05 -13.06
CA GLY A 215 -29.04 -3.27 -11.84
C GLY A 215 -30.16 -2.23 -11.92
N GLN A 216 -30.80 -2.05 -13.07
CA GLN A 216 -31.97 -1.16 -13.21
C GLN A 216 -33.24 -1.89 -12.74
N GLY A 217 -33.38 -2.02 -11.42
CA GLY A 217 -34.56 -2.58 -10.77
C GLY A 217 -35.57 -1.50 -10.39
N ILE A 218 -36.85 -1.72 -10.68
CA ILE A 218 -37.94 -0.94 -10.09
C ILE A 218 -38.28 -1.61 -8.75
N CYS A 219 -37.99 -0.92 -7.64
CA CYS A 219 -38.41 -1.34 -6.31
C CYS A 219 -39.74 -0.65 -5.96
N TRP A 220 -40.76 -1.42 -5.57
CA TRP A 220 -42.00 -0.89 -5.03
C TRP A 220 -41.82 -0.61 -3.53
N GLY A 221 -42.14 0.62 -3.10
CA GLY A 221 -42.13 1.05 -1.69
C GLY A 221 -43.52 1.13 -1.08
#